data_AF-A0A7S3P8G7-F1
#
_entry.id   AF-A0A7S3P8G7-F1
#
_cell.length_a   1.000
_cell.length_b   1.000
_cell.length_c   1.000
_cell.angle_alpha   90.00
_cell.angle_beta   90.00
_cell.angle_gamma   90.00
#
_symmetry.space_group_name_H-M   'P 1'
#
loop_
_entity.id
_entity.type
_entity.pdbx_description
1 polymer ?
#
loop_
_entity_poly.entity_id
_entity_poly.type
_entity_poly.pdbx_seq_one_letter_code
_entity_poly.pdbx_strand_id
1 'polypeptide(L)'
;MVEQIKKGNCQDELTEAFGAASSESSLPIIILTGDQVVTCDGEILEKPESIEEARSFVSRYGKTPPSTVGSCVLMHLPSGIQVSGVDSATIHFRPDTPASLVDTLVAQDAPVLSCAGGLMVEHPDVKEYIQR
;
A
#
# COMPACT_ATOMS: atom_id res chain seq x y z
N MET A 1 16.18 -11.36 -3.37
CA MET A 1 15.52 -10.78 -2.16
C MET A 1 15.16 -11.86 -1.14
N VAL A 2 14.24 -12.80 -1.45
CA VAL A 2 13.82 -13.89 -0.53
C VAL A 2 14.99 -14.77 -0.04
N GLU A 3 15.91 -15.14 -0.94
CA GLU A 3 17.09 -15.94 -0.55
C GLU A 3 18.11 -15.15 0.30
N GLN A 4 18.13 -13.82 0.20
CA GLN A 4 18.98 -12.98 1.07
C GLN A 4 18.37 -12.84 2.47
N ILE A 5 17.03 -12.75 2.51
CA ILE A 5 16.24 -12.77 3.73
C ILE A 5 16.43 -14.09 4.49
N LYS A 6 16.32 -15.23 3.80
CA LYS A 6 16.53 -16.56 4.41
C LYS A 6 17.95 -16.75 4.96
N LYS A 7 18.94 -16.09 4.38
CA LYS A 7 20.35 -16.17 4.77
C LYS A 7 20.74 -15.14 5.85
N GLY A 8 19.82 -14.26 6.27
CA GLY A 8 20.13 -13.18 7.21
C GLY A 8 21.10 -12.13 6.64
N ASN A 9 21.24 -12.04 5.32
CA ASN A 9 22.24 -11.21 4.63
C ASN A 9 21.65 -9.92 4.02
N CYS A 10 20.47 -9.47 4.47
CA CYS A 10 20.01 -8.12 4.18
C CYS A 10 20.86 -7.13 4.99
N GLN A 11 21.95 -6.66 4.39
CA GLN A 11 22.91 -5.75 5.03
C GLN A 11 22.41 -4.32 5.20
N ASP A 12 21.24 -4.00 4.65
CA ASP A 12 20.64 -2.68 4.78
C ASP A 12 19.86 -2.62 6.11
N GLU A 13 20.38 -1.82 7.05
CA GLU A 13 19.81 -1.38 8.34
C GLU A 13 19.60 -2.40 9.48
N LEU A 14 19.57 -3.71 9.24
CA LEU A 14 19.38 -4.69 10.33
C LEU A 14 20.66 -4.98 11.13
N THR A 15 21.84 -4.74 10.56
CA THR A 15 23.09 -5.31 11.10
C THR A 15 23.71 -4.48 12.24
N GLU A 16 23.51 -3.17 12.30
CA GLU A 16 24.12 -2.35 13.37
C GLU A 16 23.43 -2.50 14.73
N ALA A 17 22.15 -2.89 14.76
CA ALA A 17 21.45 -3.16 16.02
C ALA A 17 21.69 -4.58 16.58
N PHE A 18 22.15 -5.52 15.75
CA PHE A 18 22.26 -6.95 16.13
C PHE A 18 23.68 -7.53 16.03
N GLY A 19 24.65 -6.78 15.49
CA GLY A 19 26.02 -7.21 15.24
C GLY A 19 27.02 -7.10 16.40
N ALA A 20 26.57 -6.80 17.62
CA ALA A 20 27.46 -6.62 18.78
C ALA A 20 27.09 -7.47 20.01
N ALA A 21 26.46 -8.64 19.82
CA ALA A 21 26.25 -9.59 20.91
C ALA A 21 27.18 -10.81 20.73
N SER A 22 28.32 -10.74 21.41
CA SER A 22 29.15 -11.88 21.77
C SER A 22 28.30 -12.86 22.60
N SER A 23 28.31 -14.15 22.26
CA SER A 23 27.93 -15.28 23.13
C SER A 23 26.88 -15.00 24.22
N GLU A 24 25.59 -14.96 23.86
CA GLU A 24 24.39 -15.35 24.64
C GLU A 24 23.13 -14.81 23.92
N SER A 25 22.16 -15.69 23.66
CA SER A 25 20.81 -15.45 23.10
C SER A 25 20.67 -14.38 22.01
N SER A 26 20.77 -14.77 20.73
CA SER A 26 20.19 -13.95 19.66
C SER A 26 18.67 -13.91 19.82
N LEU A 27 18.10 -12.70 19.89
CA LEU A 27 16.64 -12.55 19.91
C LEU A 27 16.03 -13.13 18.63
N PRO A 28 14.86 -13.79 18.70
CA PRO A 28 14.21 -14.34 17.52
C PRO A 28 13.84 -13.22 16.56
N ILE A 29 14.24 -13.35 15.29
CA ILE A 29 13.88 -12.42 14.23
C ILE A 29 12.53 -12.82 13.62
N ILE A 30 11.60 -11.87 13.58
CA ILE A 30 10.34 -11.98 12.85
C ILE A 30 10.36 -11.00 11.70
N ILE A 31 10.08 -11.49 10.49
CA ILE A 31 9.97 -10.68 9.28
C ILE A 31 8.51 -10.44 8.98
N LEU A 32 8.13 -9.18 8.84
CA LEU A 32 6.84 -8.75 8.31
C LEU A 32 7.03 -8.32 6.86
N THR A 33 6.33 -8.95 5.94
CA THR A 33 6.17 -8.48 4.56
C THR A 33 4.70 -8.21 4.29
N GLY A 34 4.40 -7.27 3.40
CA GLY A 34 3.05 -7.04 2.94
C GLY A 34 3.01 -6.48 1.53
N ASP A 35 1.83 -6.57 0.95
CA ASP A 35 1.51 -6.01 -0.36
C ASP A 35 0.06 -5.57 -0.39
N GLN A 36 -0.29 -4.60 -1.23
CA GLN A 36 -1.64 -4.08 -1.35
C GLN A 36 -1.97 -3.73 -2.80
N VAL A 37 -3.17 -4.12 -3.22
CA VAL A 37 -3.76 -3.71 -4.50
C VAL A 37 -4.98 -2.83 -4.28
N VAL A 38 -5.30 -1.98 -5.26
CA VAL A 38 -6.57 -1.25 -5.32
C VAL A 38 -7.49 -1.99 -6.29
N THR A 39 -8.76 -2.13 -5.92
CA THR A 39 -9.80 -2.71 -6.77
C THR A 39 -10.95 -1.74 -6.93
N CYS A 40 -11.59 -1.73 -8.10
CA CYS A 40 -12.80 -0.97 -8.35
C CYS A 40 -13.57 -1.65 -9.47
N ASP A 41 -14.88 -1.86 -9.28
CA ASP A 41 -15.75 -2.45 -10.30
C ASP A 41 -15.28 -3.83 -10.82
N GLY A 42 -14.67 -4.64 -9.94
CA GLY A 42 -14.15 -5.97 -10.29
C GLY A 42 -12.78 -5.96 -10.98
N GLU A 43 -12.16 -4.80 -11.18
CA GLU A 43 -10.83 -4.65 -11.78
C GLU A 43 -9.79 -4.31 -10.70
N ILE A 44 -8.54 -4.76 -10.89
CA ILE A 44 -7.38 -4.26 -10.14
C ILE A 44 -6.91 -2.98 -10.84
N LEU A 45 -6.79 -1.89 -10.08
CA LEU A 45 -6.29 -0.60 -10.56
C LEU A 45 -4.83 -0.45 -10.17
N GLU A 46 -3.96 -0.41 -11.17
CA GLU A 46 -2.54 -0.14 -11.00
C GLU A 46 -2.28 1.36 -10.84
N LYS A 47 -1.00 1.73 -10.77
CA LYS A 47 -0.56 3.11 -10.93
C LYS A 47 -0.93 3.56 -12.35
N PRO A 48 -1.63 4.69 -12.52
CA PRO A 48 -2.02 5.14 -13.85
C PRO A 48 -0.79 5.55 -14.66
N GLU A 49 -0.81 5.25 -15.95
CA GLU A 49 0.23 5.62 -16.92
C GLU A 49 0.08 7.07 -17.40
N SER A 50 -1.09 7.70 -17.14
CA SER A 50 -1.41 9.07 -17.56
C SER A 50 -2.40 9.76 -16.61
N ILE A 51 -2.48 11.10 -16.70
CA ILE A 51 -3.46 11.88 -15.92
C ILE A 51 -4.89 11.58 -16.41
N GLU A 52 -5.07 11.34 -17.70
CA GLU A 52 -6.34 10.94 -18.30
C GLU A 52 -6.85 9.62 -17.72
N GLU A 53 -5.97 8.65 -17.52
CA GLU A 53 -6.31 7.40 -16.87
C GLU A 53 -6.64 7.59 -15.38
N ALA A 54 -5.87 8.42 -14.66
CA ALA A 54 -6.19 8.77 -13.28
C ALA A 54 -7.59 9.41 -13.16
N ARG A 55 -7.97 10.32 -14.09
CA ARG A 55 -9.32 10.88 -14.17
C ARG A 55 -10.36 9.79 -14.41
N SER A 56 -10.09 8.85 -15.32
CA SER A 56 -10.97 7.71 -15.58
C SER A 56 -11.23 6.88 -14.32
N PHE A 57 -10.18 6.56 -13.56
CA PHE A 57 -10.29 5.83 -12.30
C PHE A 57 -11.16 6.59 -11.29
N VAL A 58 -10.78 7.83 -10.95
CA VAL A 58 -11.43 8.62 -9.91
C VAL A 58 -12.89 8.96 -10.26
N SER A 59 -13.22 9.15 -11.54
CA SER A 59 -14.59 9.44 -11.99
C SER A 59 -15.60 8.34 -11.63
N ARG A 60 -15.13 7.10 -11.43
CA ARG A 60 -15.98 5.95 -11.08
C ARG A 60 -16.25 5.86 -9.58
N TYR A 61 -15.38 6.40 -8.72
CA TYR A 61 -15.37 6.13 -7.28
C TYR A 61 -16.65 6.55 -6.53
N GLY A 62 -17.33 7.61 -6.98
CA GLY A 62 -18.62 8.03 -6.40
C GLY A 62 -19.79 7.10 -6.77
N LYS A 63 -19.66 6.24 -7.79
CA LYS A 63 -20.67 5.28 -8.23
C LYS A 63 -20.33 3.86 -7.79
N THR A 64 -19.07 3.48 -8.00
CA THR A 64 -18.52 2.18 -7.64
C THR A 64 -17.34 2.41 -6.70
N PRO A 65 -17.52 2.22 -5.38
CA PRO A 65 -16.47 2.47 -4.41
C PRO A 65 -15.21 1.63 -4.66
N PRO A 66 -14.01 2.23 -4.66
CA PRO A 66 -12.78 1.46 -4.66
C PRO A 66 -12.59 0.74 -3.33
N SER A 67 -11.85 -0.37 -3.35
CA SER A 67 -11.39 -1.06 -2.14
C SER A 67 -9.91 -1.36 -2.22
N THR A 68 -9.21 -1.29 -1.09
CA THR A 68 -7.88 -1.86 -0.98
C THR A 68 -7.99 -3.31 -0.51
N VAL A 69 -7.15 -4.18 -1.05
CA VAL A 69 -6.94 -5.54 -0.54
C VAL A 69 -5.49 -5.66 -0.14
N GLY A 70 -5.24 -5.69 1.16
CA GLY A 70 -3.91 -5.78 1.75
C GLY A 70 -3.62 -7.18 2.25
N SER A 71 -2.39 -7.65 2.05
CA SER A 71 -1.92 -8.90 2.62
C SER A 71 -0.67 -8.67 3.45
N CYS A 72 -0.49 -9.49 4.49
CA CYS A 72 0.72 -9.53 5.27
C CYS A 72 1.14 -10.96 5.59
N VAL A 73 2.45 -11.16 5.73
CA VAL A 73 3.06 -12.43 6.14
C VAL A 73 4.07 -12.13 7.23
N LEU A 74 3.94 -12.83 8.36
CA LEU A 74 4.90 -12.89 9.44
C LEU A 74 5.70 -14.19 9.32
N MET A 75 7.02 -14.10 9.22
CA MET A 75 7.93 -15.24 9.20
C MET A 75 8.83 -15.21 10.43
N HIS A 76 8.74 -16.24 11.27
CA HIS A 76 9.69 -16.44 12.35
C HIS A 76 10.93 -17.16 11.80
N LEU A 77 12.04 -16.43 11.64
CA LEU A 77 13.24 -16.97 10.97
C LEU A 77 13.80 -18.23 11.65
N PRO A 78 13.93 -18.30 13.00
CA PRO A 78 14.54 -19.47 13.63
C PRO A 78 13.79 -20.79 13.40
N SER A 79 12.45 -20.76 13.39
CA SER A 79 11.63 -21.97 13.19
C SER A 79 11.14 -22.16 11.76
N GLY A 80 11.23 -21.12 10.92
CA GLY A 80 10.67 -21.10 9.56
C GLY A 80 9.14 -21.03 9.50
N ILE A 81 8.44 -20.94 10.64
CA ILE A 81 6.98 -20.83 10.69
C ILE A 81 6.54 -19.52 10.04
N GLN A 82 5.48 -19.60 9.24
CA GLN A 82 4.83 -18.46 8.62
C GLN A 82 3.36 -18.40 9.01
N VAL A 83 2.87 -17.19 9.22
CA VAL A 83 1.45 -16.88 9.41
C VAL A 83 1.11 -15.71 8.51
N SER A 84 -0.03 -15.76 7.84
CA SER A 84 -0.46 -14.72 6.91
C SER A 84 -1.87 -14.24 7.21
N GLY A 85 -2.15 -13.01 6.80
CA GLY A 85 -3.46 -12.39 6.88
C GLY A 85 -3.76 -11.60 5.62
N VAL A 86 -5.04 -11.49 5.29
CA VAL A 86 -5.55 -10.61 4.23
C VAL A 86 -6.70 -9.83 4.84
N ASP A 87 -6.73 -8.53 4.57
CA ASP A 87 -7.81 -7.64 4.97
C ASP A 87 -8.22 -6.74 3.80
N SER A 88 -9.43 -6.21 3.84
CA SER A 88 -9.94 -5.34 2.79
C SER A 88 -10.68 -4.15 3.37
N ALA A 89 -10.45 -2.97 2.80
CA ALA A 89 -11.11 -1.75 3.18
C ALA A 89 -11.74 -1.10 1.96
N THR A 90 -13.07 -0.92 1.99
CA THR A 90 -13.82 -0.22 0.93
C THR A 90 -13.95 1.25 1.29
N ILE A 91 -13.55 2.14 0.39
CA ILE A 91 -13.59 3.59 0.58
C ILE A 91 -14.81 4.14 -0.13
N HIS A 92 -15.78 4.65 0.63
CA HIS A 92 -17.01 5.19 0.07
C HIS A 92 -16.86 6.68 -0.20
N PHE A 93 -16.71 7.03 -1.47
CA PHE A 93 -16.71 8.42 -1.92
C PHE A 93 -18.13 8.97 -2.02
N ARG A 94 -18.27 10.28 -1.83
CA ARG A 94 -19.52 10.98 -2.09
C ARG A 94 -19.85 10.94 -3.59
N PRO A 95 -21.14 10.81 -3.97
CA PRO A 95 -21.55 10.86 -5.37
C PRO A 95 -21.25 12.18 -6.09
N ASP A 96 -21.03 13.26 -5.33
CA ASP A 96 -20.72 14.61 -5.85
C ASP A 96 -19.21 14.93 -5.89
N THR A 97 -18.35 13.91 -5.80
CA THR A 97 -16.90 14.06 -6.03
C THR A 97 -16.63 14.74 -7.38
N PRO A 98 -15.90 15.88 -7.42
CA PRO A 98 -15.76 16.67 -8.64
C PRO A 98 -14.83 15.99 -9.65
N ALA A 99 -15.17 16.09 -10.93
CA ALA A 99 -14.33 15.58 -12.02
C ALA A 99 -12.94 16.24 -12.09
N SER A 100 -12.83 17.47 -11.56
CA SER A 100 -11.57 18.22 -11.50
C SER A 100 -10.67 17.82 -10.33
N LEU A 101 -11.08 16.88 -9.46
CA LEU A 101 -10.29 16.50 -8.27
C LEU A 101 -8.85 16.12 -8.66
N VAL A 102 -8.69 15.30 -9.70
CA VAL A 102 -7.35 14.90 -10.19
C VAL A 102 -6.55 16.11 -10.65
N ASP A 103 -7.16 17.07 -11.34
CA ASP A 103 -6.47 18.28 -11.79
C ASP A 103 -6.03 19.14 -10.60
N THR A 104 -6.87 19.25 -9.57
CA THR A 104 -6.54 19.91 -8.31
C THR A 104 -5.35 19.25 -7.62
N LEU A 105 -5.32 17.91 -7.58
CA LEU A 105 -4.22 17.14 -7.00
C LEU A 105 -2.91 17.34 -7.78
N VAL A 106 -2.96 17.28 -9.11
CA VAL A 106 -1.79 17.52 -9.98
C VAL A 106 -1.26 18.94 -9.80
N ALA A 107 -2.14 19.94 -9.72
CA ALA A 107 -1.74 21.34 -9.51
C ALA A 107 -1.04 21.56 -8.15
N GLN A 108 -1.25 20.67 -7.19
CA GLN A 108 -0.61 20.67 -5.87
C GLN A 108 0.60 19.74 -5.78
N ASP A 109 1.07 19.19 -6.91
CA ASP A 109 2.19 18.26 -6.99
C ASP A 109 1.96 16.95 -6.21
N ALA A 110 0.68 16.53 -6.07
CA ALA A 110 0.35 15.26 -5.45
C ALA A 110 0.79 14.08 -6.34
N PRO A 111 1.20 12.93 -5.76
CA PRO A 111 1.83 11.82 -6.48
C PRO A 111 0.83 10.93 -7.25
N VAL A 112 -0.09 11.52 -8.02
CA VAL A 112 -1.19 10.84 -8.74
C VAL A 112 -0.70 9.63 -9.57
N LEU A 113 0.38 9.79 -10.33
CA LEU A 113 0.94 8.73 -11.19
C LEU A 113 1.74 7.67 -10.42
N SER A 114 2.02 7.91 -9.15
CA SER A 114 2.76 6.99 -8.29
C SER A 114 1.84 6.21 -7.34
N CYS A 115 0.53 6.48 -7.39
CA CYS A 115 -0.48 5.87 -6.53
C CYS A 115 -1.37 4.92 -7.35
N ALA A 116 -1.47 3.67 -6.91
CA ALA A 116 -2.46 2.75 -7.45
C ALA A 116 -3.87 3.34 -7.28
N GLY A 117 -4.69 3.30 -8.33
CA GLY A 117 -5.99 3.97 -8.32
C GLY A 117 -5.95 5.50 -8.42
N GLY A 118 -4.79 6.12 -8.66
CA GLY A 118 -4.68 7.52 -9.09
C GLY A 118 -4.90 8.59 -8.03
N LEU A 119 -4.94 8.25 -6.73
CA LEU A 119 -4.95 9.23 -5.63
C LEU A 119 -4.46 8.62 -4.30
N MET A 120 -4.24 9.49 -3.31
CA MET A 120 -4.01 9.10 -1.90
C MET A 120 -5.25 9.46 -1.08
N VAL A 121 -5.81 8.50 -0.36
CA VAL A 121 -7.00 8.73 0.50
C VAL A 121 -6.68 9.63 1.69
N GLU A 122 -5.41 9.76 2.05
CA GLU A 122 -4.93 10.59 3.14
C GLU A 122 -4.87 12.09 2.78
N HIS A 123 -4.85 12.42 1.48
CA HIS A 123 -4.71 13.79 1.00
C HIS A 123 -5.90 14.65 1.46
N PRO A 124 -5.68 15.87 1.99
CA PRO A 124 -6.75 16.71 2.53
C PRO A 124 -7.94 16.88 1.58
N ASP A 125 -7.69 17.26 0.33
CA ASP A 125 -8.75 17.46 -0.68
C ASP A 125 -9.49 16.17 -1.04
N VAL A 126 -8.83 15.00 -0.95
CA VAL A 126 -9.50 13.71 -1.19
C VAL A 126 -10.41 13.36 -0.01
N LYS A 127 -9.95 13.60 1.22
CA LYS A 127 -10.71 13.33 2.45
C LYS A 127 -12.04 14.07 2.50
N GLU A 128 -12.12 15.27 1.94
CA GLU A 128 -13.38 16.04 1.88
C GLU A 128 -14.50 15.29 1.15
N TYR A 129 -14.13 14.34 0.29
CA TYR A 129 -15.05 13.53 -0.50
C TYR A 129 -15.26 12.12 0.03
N ILE A 130 -14.60 11.70 1.11
CA ILE A 130 -14.76 10.37 1.72
C ILE A 130 -15.87 10.41 2.79
N GLN A 131 -16.77 9.43 2.75
CA GLN A 131 -17.84 9.27 3.73
C GLN A 131 -17.50 8.27 4.85
N ARG A 132 -16.88 7.14 4.49
CA ARG A 132 -16.46 6.07 5.40
C ARG A 132 -15.48 5.11 4.73
#